data_AF-A0A4Q5X9T8-F1
#
_entry.id   AF-A0A4Q5X9T8-F1
#
_cell.length_a   1.000
_cell.length_b   1.000
_cell.length_c   1.000
_cell.angle_alpha   90.00
_cell.angle_beta   90.00
_cell.angle_gamma   90.00
#
_symmetry.space_group_name_H-M   'P 1'
#
loop_
_entity.id
_entity.type
_entity.pdbx_description
1 polymer ?
#
loop_
_entity_poly.entity_id
_entity_poly.type
_entity_poly.pdbx_seq_one_letter_code
_entity_poly.pdbx_strand_id
1 'polypeptide(L)'
;MLSVGSKRALCGVVLGLSLTLGCAGRWQPANSHDVAFQAEPQAAYATVLEVATAKGYTVDSKDEAAKKVRLQSRVSSKSFIDVEVAPGLVKLAPAGNLVRGDKVHKTLNNEVNNLEADLKQRFGGGQVVAVAPTASGSVVGPGPAPAPVADGGAMPAAWTEPAYDPSVWGNGQFTCLPVRVPADHQGALTLQLSNGEKADLQLSLAYDAGLCRSPAQCKQSSGCPALGIGDAERVNRLAGRLSRGEVASQALLLDAGKPIANIDLSRHGSIVQAMSEIKR
;
A
#
# COMPACT_ATOMS: atom_id res chain seq x y z
N MET A 1 16.01 18.27 -82.38
CA MET A 1 15.41 16.97 -82.73
C MET A 1 15.13 16.20 -81.45
N LEU A 2 13.87 15.83 -81.25
CA LEU A 2 13.37 15.07 -80.10
C LEU A 2 13.90 13.64 -80.10
N SER A 3 14.17 13.09 -78.91
CA SER A 3 13.83 11.68 -78.63
C SER A 3 13.55 11.49 -77.15
N VAL A 4 12.30 11.11 -76.87
CA VAL A 4 11.75 10.66 -75.59
C VAL A 4 11.89 9.13 -75.52
N GLY A 5 12.17 8.58 -74.34
CA GLY A 5 12.01 7.14 -74.07
C GLY A 5 12.60 6.75 -72.71
N SER A 6 11.85 6.88 -71.62
CA SER A 6 11.03 5.82 -70.99
C SER A 6 11.81 4.83 -70.10
N LYS A 7 11.70 5.11 -68.79
CA LYS A 7 11.34 4.19 -67.69
C LYS A 7 12.03 2.82 -67.65
N ARG A 8 12.79 2.58 -66.57
CA ARG A 8 12.57 1.43 -65.67
C ARG A 8 13.14 1.72 -64.28
N ALA A 9 12.22 1.66 -63.31
CA ALA A 9 12.48 1.68 -61.89
C ALA A 9 13.24 0.41 -61.46
N LEU A 10 14.18 0.56 -60.54
CA LEU A 10 14.71 -0.53 -59.74
C LEU A 10 14.71 -0.08 -58.28
N CYS A 11 13.69 -0.58 -57.58
CA CYS A 11 13.62 -0.67 -56.13
C CYS A 11 14.81 -1.45 -55.60
N GLY A 12 15.38 -1.00 -54.48
CA GLY A 12 16.23 -1.84 -53.64
C GLY A 12 17.12 -1.05 -52.70
N VAL A 13 16.69 -0.86 -51.45
CA VAL A 13 17.19 -1.60 -50.27
C VAL A 13 16.73 -0.87 -49.00
N VAL A 14 15.65 -1.42 -48.44
CA VAL A 14 15.42 -1.72 -47.01
C VAL A 14 15.66 -0.61 -45.98
N LEU A 15 14.54 0.05 -45.61
CA LEU A 15 14.25 0.43 -44.23
C LEU A 15 14.34 -0.82 -43.34
N GLY A 16 15.16 -0.79 -42.28
CA GLY A 16 15.28 -1.93 -41.38
C GLY A 16 16.07 -1.68 -40.11
N LEU A 17 15.96 -0.50 -39.50
CA LEU A 17 16.33 -0.32 -38.08
C LEU A 17 15.05 -0.05 -37.26
N SER A 18 14.14 -1.00 -37.32
CA SER A 18 12.99 -1.08 -36.42
C SER A 18 13.47 -1.35 -35.01
N LEU A 19 13.22 -0.37 -34.14
CA LEU A 19 13.29 -0.44 -32.68
C LEU A 19 12.69 -1.74 -32.14
N THR A 20 13.52 -2.71 -31.77
CA THR A 20 13.13 -3.72 -30.79
C THR A 20 13.30 -3.11 -29.39
N LEU A 21 12.48 -2.11 -29.06
CA LEU A 21 12.17 -1.78 -27.67
C LEU A 21 11.43 -3.00 -27.11
N GLY A 22 12.21 -3.93 -26.59
CA GLY A 22 11.75 -5.24 -26.18
C GLY A 22 10.61 -5.14 -25.17
N CYS A 23 9.49 -5.79 -25.49
CA CYS A 23 8.47 -6.24 -24.54
C CYS A 23 9.01 -7.24 -23.49
N ALA A 24 10.33 -7.33 -23.29
CA ALA A 24 11.03 -8.29 -22.46
C ALA A 24 10.83 -8.07 -20.94
N GLY A 25 10.21 -6.97 -20.52
CA GLY A 25 9.97 -6.67 -19.09
C GLY A 25 8.66 -7.20 -18.50
N ARG A 26 7.82 -7.90 -19.28
CA ARG A 26 6.48 -8.33 -18.82
C ARG A 26 6.44 -9.71 -18.18
N TRP A 27 7.38 -10.60 -18.51
CA TRP A 27 7.41 -11.98 -18.00
C TRP A 27 8.66 -12.17 -17.15
N GLN A 28 8.45 -12.45 -15.87
CA GLN A 28 9.49 -12.63 -14.85
C GLN A 28 9.61 -14.12 -14.52
N PRO A 29 10.78 -14.60 -14.06
CA PRO A 29 10.88 -15.96 -13.54
C PRO A 29 9.90 -16.16 -12.36
N ALA A 30 9.31 -17.35 -12.28
CA ALA A 30 8.44 -17.73 -11.19
C ALA A 30 9.26 -17.83 -9.90
N ASN A 31 8.94 -16.99 -8.92
CA ASN A 31 9.55 -17.07 -7.60
C ASN A 31 8.72 -18.01 -6.71
N SER A 32 9.39 -18.66 -5.75
CA SER A 32 8.70 -19.36 -4.67
C SER A 32 8.19 -18.33 -3.65
N HIS A 33 6.89 -18.31 -3.41
CA HIS A 33 6.25 -17.40 -2.46
C HIS A 33 5.79 -18.19 -1.24
N ASP A 34 6.67 -18.20 -0.24
CA ASP A 34 6.54 -19.01 0.96
C ASP A 34 6.39 -18.10 2.18
N VAL A 35 5.27 -18.24 2.90
CA VAL A 35 4.98 -17.47 4.11
C VAL A 35 5.03 -18.39 5.32
N ALA A 36 6.06 -18.21 6.15
CA ALA A 36 6.18 -18.94 7.40
C ALA A 36 5.15 -18.43 8.43
N PHE A 37 4.56 -19.36 9.20
CA PHE A 37 3.65 -19.05 10.30
C PHE A 37 3.86 -19.98 11.49
N GLN A 38 3.49 -19.56 12.69
CA GLN A 38 3.63 -20.37 13.93
C GLN A 38 2.29 -20.91 14.46
N ALA A 39 1.16 -20.49 13.89
CA ALA A 39 -0.18 -20.94 14.27
C ALA A 39 -0.47 -22.39 13.84
N GLU A 40 -1.58 -22.96 14.33
CA GLU A 40 -2.08 -24.24 13.80
C GLU A 40 -2.52 -24.10 12.33
N PRO A 41 -2.35 -25.14 11.48
CA PRO A 41 -2.65 -25.00 10.05
C PRO A 41 -4.13 -24.70 9.76
N GLN A 42 -5.05 -25.05 10.67
CA GLN A 42 -6.46 -24.70 10.54
C GLN A 42 -6.70 -23.20 10.76
N ALA A 43 -6.07 -22.61 11.78
CA ALA A 43 -6.13 -21.18 12.05
C ALA A 43 -5.45 -20.38 10.92
N ALA A 44 -4.36 -20.90 10.36
CA ALA A 44 -3.69 -20.29 9.22
C ALA A 44 -4.57 -20.30 7.96
N TYR A 45 -5.26 -21.41 7.69
CA TYR A 45 -6.22 -21.49 6.59
C TYR A 45 -7.39 -20.49 6.74
N ALA A 46 -7.94 -20.35 7.96
CA ALA A 46 -8.96 -19.34 8.24
C ALA A 46 -8.44 -17.91 8.02
N THR A 47 -7.20 -17.63 8.44
CA THR A 47 -6.54 -16.33 8.23
C THR A 47 -6.34 -16.03 6.74
N VAL A 48 -5.95 -17.03 5.94
CA VAL A 48 -5.81 -16.89 4.49
C VAL A 48 -7.15 -16.49 3.85
N LEU A 49 -8.25 -17.14 4.24
CA LEU A 49 -9.58 -16.81 3.72
C LEU A 49 -10.04 -15.41 4.13
N GLU A 50 -9.76 -15.00 5.37
CA GLU A 50 -10.08 -13.65 5.86
C GLU A 50 -9.32 -12.59 5.05
N VAL A 51 -8.00 -12.77 4.85
CA VAL A 51 -7.17 -11.84 4.08
C VAL A 51 -7.62 -11.80 2.62
N ALA A 52 -7.89 -12.95 2.01
CA ALA A 52 -8.38 -13.02 0.63
C ALA A 52 -9.69 -12.24 0.45
N THR A 53 -10.64 -12.43 1.36
CA THR A 53 -11.94 -11.73 1.34
C THR A 53 -11.77 -10.24 1.57
N ALA A 54 -10.97 -9.84 2.56
CA ALA A 54 -10.71 -8.43 2.88
C ALA A 54 -10.04 -7.68 1.73
N LYS A 55 -9.26 -8.36 0.90
CA LYS A 55 -8.58 -7.78 -0.28
C LYS A 55 -9.40 -7.90 -1.57
N GLY A 56 -10.61 -8.43 -1.49
CA GLY A 56 -11.55 -8.53 -2.60
C GLY A 56 -11.20 -9.61 -3.63
N TYR A 57 -10.49 -10.67 -3.23
CA TYR A 57 -10.28 -11.83 -4.10
C TYR A 57 -11.55 -12.66 -4.19
N THR A 58 -11.85 -13.16 -5.40
CA THR A 58 -12.91 -14.13 -5.61
C THR A 58 -12.37 -15.53 -5.36
N VAL A 59 -13.03 -16.30 -4.49
CA VAL A 59 -12.68 -17.70 -4.21
C VAL A 59 -13.29 -18.58 -5.29
N ASP A 60 -12.45 -19.20 -6.13
CA ASP A 60 -12.88 -20.08 -7.24
C ASP A 60 -13.16 -21.50 -6.74
N SER A 61 -12.29 -22.03 -5.87
CA SER A 61 -12.47 -23.33 -5.23
C SER A 61 -11.84 -23.37 -3.85
N LYS A 62 -12.43 -24.14 -2.94
CA LYS A 62 -11.89 -24.40 -1.59
C LYS A 62 -11.89 -25.90 -1.31
N ASP A 63 -10.79 -26.39 -0.75
CA ASP A 63 -10.65 -27.73 -0.21
C ASP A 63 -10.17 -27.61 1.24
N GLU A 64 -11.12 -27.72 2.17
CA GLU A 64 -10.86 -27.59 3.61
C GLU A 64 -10.10 -28.80 4.17
N ALA A 65 -10.22 -29.98 3.54
CA ALA A 65 -9.52 -31.20 3.97
C ALA A 65 -8.04 -31.16 3.59
N ALA A 66 -7.74 -30.71 2.37
CA ALA A 66 -6.36 -30.52 1.90
C ALA A 66 -5.76 -29.16 2.30
N LYS A 67 -6.57 -28.26 2.90
CA LYS A 67 -6.19 -26.87 3.26
C LYS A 67 -5.67 -26.08 2.06
N LYS A 68 -6.38 -26.22 0.94
CA LYS A 68 -6.08 -25.56 -0.34
C LYS A 68 -7.19 -24.61 -0.70
N VAL A 69 -6.83 -23.42 -1.16
CA VAL A 69 -7.78 -22.46 -1.72
C VAL A 69 -7.23 -21.91 -3.02
N ARG A 70 -8.11 -21.80 -4.03
CA ARG A 70 -7.81 -21.17 -5.30
C ARG A 70 -8.49 -19.81 -5.36
N LEU A 71 -7.67 -18.77 -5.48
CA LEU A 71 -8.12 -17.39 -5.60
C LEU A 71 -8.05 -16.95 -7.06
N GLN A 72 -9.11 -16.33 -7.57
CA GLN A 72 -9.08 -15.72 -8.89
C GLN A 72 -8.29 -14.41 -8.84
N SER A 73 -7.38 -14.23 -9.80
CA SER A 73 -6.62 -12.99 -9.96
C SER A 73 -7.55 -11.82 -10.27
N ARG A 74 -7.28 -10.64 -9.71
CA ARG A 74 -8.13 -9.45 -9.90
C ARG A 74 -7.90 -8.82 -11.28
N VAL A 75 -6.74 -9.06 -11.88
CA VAL A 75 -6.38 -8.55 -13.20
C VAL A 75 -6.80 -9.46 -14.36
N SER A 76 -7.21 -10.70 -14.10
CA SER A 76 -7.57 -11.66 -15.15
C SER A 76 -8.49 -12.76 -14.60
N SER A 77 -9.66 -12.92 -15.22
CA SER A 77 -10.60 -13.97 -14.86
C SER A 77 -10.13 -15.40 -15.19
N LYS A 78 -9.05 -15.53 -15.97
CA LYS A 78 -8.45 -16.82 -16.38
C LYS A 78 -7.10 -17.07 -15.69
N SER A 79 -6.81 -16.37 -14.61
CA SER A 79 -5.57 -16.51 -13.85
C SER A 79 -5.89 -16.65 -12.38
N PHE A 80 -5.10 -17.45 -11.68
CA PHE A 80 -5.41 -17.90 -10.35
C PHE A 80 -4.15 -17.85 -9.47
N ILE A 81 -4.38 -17.80 -8.17
CA ILE A 81 -3.35 -17.95 -7.14
C ILE A 81 -3.78 -19.15 -6.31
N ASP A 82 -3.05 -20.24 -6.45
CA ASP A 82 -3.23 -21.46 -5.66
C ASP A 82 -2.51 -21.28 -4.33
N VAL A 83 -3.27 -21.38 -3.24
CA VAL A 83 -2.76 -21.24 -1.88
C VAL A 83 -2.87 -22.59 -1.18
N GLU A 84 -1.74 -23.10 -0.71
CA GLU A 84 -1.66 -24.36 0.02
C GLU A 84 -1.06 -24.13 1.41
N VAL A 85 -1.81 -24.50 2.44
CA VAL A 85 -1.39 -24.33 3.83
C VAL A 85 -0.80 -25.65 4.36
N ALA A 86 0.52 -25.71 4.42
CA ALA A 86 1.27 -26.78 5.06
C ALA A 86 1.61 -26.43 6.51
N PRO A 87 1.99 -27.39 7.36
CA PRO A 87 2.44 -27.09 8.73
C PRO A 87 3.60 -26.09 8.73
N GLY A 88 3.37 -24.92 9.32
CA GLY A 88 4.37 -23.85 9.45
C GLY A 88 4.65 -23.03 8.18
N LEU A 89 3.96 -23.31 7.06
CA LEU A 89 4.23 -22.67 5.77
C LEU A 89 2.97 -22.53 4.90
N VAL A 90 2.67 -21.33 4.43
CA VAL A 90 1.68 -21.10 3.36
C VAL A 90 2.44 -20.92 2.04
N LYS A 91 2.15 -21.79 1.07
CA LYS A 91 2.70 -21.71 -0.28
C LYS A 91 1.71 -20.99 -1.19
N LEU A 92 2.19 -20.00 -1.93
CA LEU A 92 1.44 -19.27 -2.94
C LEU A 92 2.01 -19.60 -4.32
N ALA A 93 1.21 -20.20 -5.18
CA ALA A 93 1.61 -20.59 -6.53
C ALA A 93 0.72 -19.88 -7.57
N PRO A 94 1.28 -19.04 -8.46
CA PRO A 94 0.52 -18.46 -9.56
C PRO A 94 0.15 -19.54 -10.58
N ALA A 95 -1.06 -19.44 -11.15
CA ALA A 95 -1.58 -20.37 -12.16
C ALA A 95 -2.43 -19.66 -13.24
N GLY A 96 -2.68 -20.37 -14.35
CA GLY A 96 -3.54 -19.93 -15.45
C GLY A 96 -2.82 -19.13 -16.55
N ASN A 97 -3.57 -18.28 -17.26
CA ASN A 97 -3.10 -17.65 -18.52
C ASN A 97 -1.93 -16.66 -18.37
N LEU A 98 -1.69 -16.16 -17.16
CA LEU A 98 -0.57 -15.27 -16.83
C LEU A 98 0.66 -16.02 -16.33
N VAL A 99 0.71 -17.33 -16.55
CA VAL A 99 1.85 -18.21 -16.29
C VAL A 99 2.25 -18.94 -17.57
N ARG A 100 3.55 -19.02 -17.86
CA ARG A 100 4.13 -19.66 -19.04
C ARG A 100 5.39 -20.40 -18.64
N GLY A 101 5.29 -21.71 -18.43
CA GLY A 101 6.42 -22.53 -17.98
C GLY A 101 6.95 -22.02 -16.65
N ASP A 102 8.22 -21.65 -16.62
CA ASP A 102 8.94 -21.07 -15.47
C ASP A 102 8.75 -19.55 -15.32
N LYS A 103 7.83 -18.93 -16.08
CA LYS A 103 7.63 -17.48 -16.09
C LYS A 103 6.22 -17.07 -15.69
N VAL A 104 6.11 -15.95 -14.98
CA VAL A 104 4.88 -15.33 -14.52
C VAL A 104 4.81 -13.90 -15.04
N HIS A 105 3.64 -13.46 -15.48
CA HIS A 105 3.44 -12.08 -15.90
C HIS A 105 3.61 -11.14 -14.70
N LYS A 106 4.31 -10.01 -14.89
CA LYS A 106 4.61 -9.01 -13.85
C LYS A 106 3.39 -8.62 -13.02
N THR A 107 2.23 -8.46 -13.66
CA THR A 107 0.99 -8.10 -12.96
C THR A 107 0.53 -9.18 -11.98
N LEU A 108 0.56 -10.46 -12.38
CA LEU A 108 0.20 -11.56 -11.49
C LEU A 108 1.27 -11.73 -10.41
N ASN A 109 2.55 -11.58 -10.76
CA ASN A 109 3.64 -11.64 -9.80
C ASN A 109 3.51 -10.53 -8.72
N ASN A 110 3.16 -9.32 -9.12
CA ASN A 110 2.88 -8.22 -8.19
C ASN A 110 1.67 -8.52 -7.28
N GLU A 111 0.62 -9.15 -7.80
CA GLU A 111 -0.52 -9.58 -6.96
C GLU A 111 -0.10 -10.62 -5.92
N VAL A 112 0.69 -11.62 -6.32
CA VAL A 112 1.18 -12.65 -5.39
C VAL A 112 2.09 -12.02 -4.34
N ASN A 113 3.01 -11.12 -4.71
CA ASN A 113 3.87 -10.39 -3.77
C ASN A 113 3.06 -9.59 -2.73
N ASN A 114 2.00 -8.91 -3.18
CA ASN A 114 1.14 -8.13 -2.29
C ASN A 114 0.37 -9.04 -1.33
N LEU A 115 -0.15 -10.18 -1.82
CA LEU A 115 -0.83 -11.16 -0.98
C LEU A 115 0.13 -11.80 0.03
N GLU A 116 1.36 -12.10 -0.38
CA GLU A 116 2.42 -12.62 0.49
C GLU A 116 2.75 -11.63 1.61
N ALA A 117 2.90 -10.34 1.29
CA ALA A 117 3.16 -9.29 2.27
C ALA A 117 2.00 -9.14 3.28
N ASP A 118 0.76 -9.18 2.81
CA ASP A 118 -0.44 -9.12 3.65
C ASP A 118 -0.53 -10.33 4.60
N LEU A 119 -0.22 -11.53 4.10
CA LEU A 119 -0.20 -12.75 4.91
C LEU A 119 0.94 -12.70 5.93
N LYS A 120 2.14 -12.26 5.54
CA LYS A 120 3.27 -12.04 6.47
C LYS A 120 2.92 -11.05 7.56
N GLN A 121 2.21 -9.97 7.23
CA GLN A 121 1.75 -8.99 8.21
C GLN A 121 0.76 -9.61 9.20
N ARG A 122 -0.20 -10.42 8.73
CA ARG A 122 -1.18 -11.09 9.62
C ARG A 122 -0.56 -12.19 10.48
N PHE A 123 0.37 -12.97 9.94
CA PHE A 123 1.05 -14.03 10.69
C PHE A 123 2.14 -13.50 11.63
N GLY A 124 2.85 -12.43 11.26
CA GLY A 124 3.86 -11.78 12.09
C GLY A 124 3.31 -10.77 13.10
N GLY A 125 2.07 -10.32 12.93
CA GLY A 125 1.41 -9.30 13.75
C GLY A 125 0.47 -9.82 14.83
N GLY A 126 0.45 -11.13 15.09
CA GLY A 126 -0.17 -11.79 16.24
C GLY A 126 -1.42 -11.12 16.83
N GLN A 127 -2.60 -11.44 16.29
CA GLN A 127 -3.82 -11.47 17.10
C GLN A 127 -4.79 -12.51 16.56
N VAL A 128 -4.96 -13.55 17.38
CA VAL A 128 -6.07 -14.49 17.35
C VAL A 128 -7.36 -13.72 17.65
N VAL A 129 -8.34 -13.79 16.75
CA VAL A 129 -9.69 -13.32 16.99
C VAL A 129 -10.34 -14.27 18.00
N ALA A 130 -10.39 -13.87 19.27
CA ALA A 130 -11.24 -14.50 20.27
C ALA A 130 -12.64 -13.90 20.16
N VAL A 131 -13.57 -14.72 19.65
CA VAL A 131 -15.01 -14.48 19.69
C VAL A 131 -15.47 -14.49 21.14
N ALA A 132 -16.15 -13.43 21.60
CA ALA A 132 -16.92 -13.44 22.84
C ALA A 132 -18.40 -13.19 22.53
N PRO A 133 -19.34 -13.98 23.10
CA PRO A 133 -20.76 -13.83 22.84
C PRO A 133 -21.41 -12.75 23.71
N THR A 134 -22.45 -12.19 23.12
CA THR A 134 -23.61 -11.46 23.65
C THR A 134 -23.79 -11.41 25.18
N ALA A 135 -23.88 -10.20 25.73
CA ALA A 135 -24.66 -9.93 26.93
C ALA A 135 -25.34 -8.55 26.81
N SER A 136 -26.67 -8.59 26.80
CA SER A 136 -27.59 -7.46 26.80
C SER A 136 -27.49 -6.63 28.09
N GLY A 137 -27.62 -5.31 27.97
CA GLY A 137 -27.81 -4.40 29.10
C GLY A 137 -28.07 -2.96 28.65
N SER A 138 -29.34 -2.60 28.51
CA SER A 138 -29.89 -1.22 28.48
C SER A 138 -29.51 -0.49 29.80
N VAL A 139 -29.42 0.84 29.99
CA VAL A 139 -30.19 2.06 29.66
C VAL A 139 -29.23 3.23 30.08
N VAL A 140 -29.11 4.43 29.47
CA VAL A 140 -29.83 5.71 29.77
C VAL A 140 -29.12 6.88 29.03
N GLY A 141 -29.90 7.67 28.27
CA GLY A 141 -29.79 9.14 28.17
C GLY A 141 -28.87 9.79 27.11
N PRO A 142 -29.41 10.54 26.11
CA PRO A 142 -28.62 11.36 25.19
C PRO A 142 -28.43 12.78 25.75
N GLY A 143 -27.24 13.09 26.24
CA GLY A 143 -26.75 14.46 26.43
C GLY A 143 -25.71 14.79 25.35
N PRO A 144 -25.72 16.00 24.76
CA PRO A 144 -24.69 16.38 23.80
C PRO A 144 -23.35 16.43 24.53
N ALA A 145 -22.41 15.57 24.12
CA ALA A 145 -21.08 15.51 24.70
C ALA A 145 -20.36 16.85 24.45
N PRO A 146 -19.75 17.47 25.49
CA PRO A 146 -18.95 18.66 25.34
C PRO A 146 -17.73 18.37 24.45
N ALA A 147 -17.41 19.33 23.57
CA ALA A 147 -16.20 19.30 22.77
C ALA A 147 -14.97 19.11 23.69
N PRO A 148 -14.02 18.22 23.35
CA PRO A 148 -12.84 18.06 24.17
C PRO A 148 -12.01 19.35 24.11
N VAL A 149 -11.90 19.98 25.27
CA VAL A 149 -10.99 21.07 25.57
C VAL A 149 -9.57 20.58 25.29
N ALA A 150 -8.87 21.30 24.41
CA ALA A 150 -7.46 21.07 24.14
C ALA A 150 -6.64 21.48 25.37
N ASP A 151 -6.13 20.49 26.12
CA ASP A 151 -5.09 20.72 27.12
C ASP A 151 -3.83 21.22 26.40
N GLY A 152 -3.34 22.38 26.81
CA GLY A 152 -2.23 23.15 26.21
C GLY A 152 -0.84 22.55 26.39
N GLY A 153 -0.68 21.25 26.27
CA GLY A 153 0.62 20.64 25.94
C GLY A 153 0.86 20.78 24.44
N ALA A 154 1.92 21.47 24.03
CA ALA A 154 2.26 21.64 22.61
C ALA A 154 2.27 20.27 21.91
N MET A 155 1.26 20.03 21.06
CA MET A 155 1.08 18.74 20.41
C MET A 155 2.33 18.40 19.59
N PRO A 156 2.87 17.17 19.68
CA PRO A 156 4.18 16.88 19.15
C PRO A 156 4.16 17.00 17.62
N ALA A 157 5.19 17.62 17.07
CA ALA A 157 5.30 17.85 15.64
C ALA A 157 5.93 16.62 14.96
N ALA A 158 5.27 16.15 13.90
CA ALA A 158 5.88 15.27 12.92
C ALA A 158 7.02 16.01 12.22
N TRP A 159 8.02 15.25 11.80
CA TRP A 159 9.16 15.79 11.06
C TRP A 159 9.35 15.03 9.76
N THR A 160 10.34 15.43 8.97
CA THR A 160 10.61 14.83 7.66
C THR A 160 12.06 14.39 7.59
N GLU A 161 12.29 13.17 7.13
CA GLU A 161 13.62 12.61 6.87
C GLU A 161 13.72 12.06 5.45
N PRO A 162 14.88 12.18 4.79
CA PRO A 162 15.11 11.48 3.53
C PRO A 162 15.16 9.96 3.76
N ALA A 163 14.80 9.20 2.74
CA ALA A 163 14.99 7.76 2.73
C ALA A 163 16.44 7.39 3.05
N TYR A 164 16.64 6.61 4.12
CA TYR A 164 17.98 6.15 4.51
C TYR A 164 18.63 5.29 3.42
N ASP A 165 17.84 4.40 2.84
CA ASP A 165 18.24 3.58 1.71
C ASP A 165 17.28 3.81 0.53
N PRO A 166 17.61 4.74 -0.38
CA PRO A 166 16.78 5.01 -1.54
C PRO A 166 16.66 3.83 -2.50
N SER A 167 17.55 2.84 -2.43
CA SER A 167 17.48 1.64 -3.26
C SER A 167 16.37 0.68 -2.80
N VAL A 168 16.06 0.68 -1.49
CA VAL A 168 15.00 -0.13 -0.88
C VAL A 168 13.69 0.64 -0.85
N TRP A 169 13.73 1.92 -0.48
CA TRP A 169 12.54 2.70 -0.14
C TRP A 169 12.18 3.79 -1.17
N GLY A 170 13.02 3.96 -2.19
CA GLY A 170 12.87 4.99 -3.21
C GLY A 170 13.48 6.33 -2.82
N ASN A 171 13.66 7.20 -3.82
CA ASN A 171 14.12 8.57 -3.62
C ASN A 171 12.95 9.41 -3.09
N GLY A 172 12.78 9.47 -1.77
CA GLY A 172 11.65 10.15 -1.14
C GLY A 172 11.99 10.73 0.23
N GLN A 173 11.06 11.54 0.73
CA GLN A 173 11.07 12.10 2.07
C GLN A 173 9.93 11.43 2.86
N PHE A 174 10.23 10.88 4.03
CA PHE A 174 9.27 10.24 4.93
C PHE A 174 8.80 11.23 5.98
N THR A 175 7.49 11.28 6.23
CA THR A 175 6.95 12.02 7.36
C THR A 175 6.96 11.13 8.59
N CYS A 176 7.84 11.43 9.53
CA CYS A 176 8.06 10.64 10.73
C CYS A 176 7.20 11.15 11.89
N LEU A 177 6.56 10.22 12.60
CA LEU A 177 5.69 10.56 13.72
C LEU A 177 6.41 10.39 15.08
N PRO A 178 6.28 11.36 16.00
CA PRO A 178 6.87 11.28 17.34
C PRO A 178 6.12 10.32 18.27
N VAL A 179 4.94 9.85 17.84
CA VAL A 179 4.02 9.03 18.60
C VAL A 179 3.82 7.69 17.89
N ARG A 180 3.78 6.62 18.68
CA ARG A 180 3.50 5.28 18.17
C ARG A 180 1.99 5.12 18.13
N VAL A 181 1.46 5.02 16.93
CA VAL A 181 0.07 4.62 16.73
C VAL A 181 0.03 3.08 16.74
N PRO A 182 -0.98 2.45 17.33
CA PRO A 182 -1.21 1.01 17.15
C PRO A 182 -1.51 0.67 15.68
N ALA A 183 -1.05 -0.50 15.18
CA ALA A 183 -1.25 -0.86 13.78
C ALA A 183 -2.74 -1.05 13.43
N ASP A 184 -3.54 -1.52 14.38
CA ASP A 184 -4.99 -1.66 14.33
C ASP A 184 -5.73 -0.32 14.24
N HIS A 185 -5.11 0.78 14.65
CA HIS A 185 -5.68 2.12 14.56
C HIS A 185 -5.44 2.78 13.19
N GLN A 186 -4.73 2.15 12.26
CA GLN A 186 -4.42 2.74 10.95
C GLN A 186 -5.67 3.14 10.16
N GLY A 187 -6.76 2.36 10.26
CA GLY A 187 -8.04 2.69 9.63
C GLY A 187 -8.82 3.84 10.30
N ALA A 188 -8.44 4.20 11.53
CA ALA A 188 -9.04 5.30 12.29
C ALA A 188 -8.25 6.61 12.13
N LEU A 189 -7.11 6.57 11.42
CA LEU A 189 -6.31 7.76 11.17
C LEU A 189 -7.02 8.67 10.19
N THR A 190 -7.12 9.93 10.56
CA THR A 190 -7.64 10.98 9.70
C THR A 190 -6.77 12.22 9.79
N LEU A 191 -6.69 12.99 8.72
CA LEU A 191 -5.92 14.22 8.68
C LEU A 191 -6.89 15.40 8.64
N GLN A 192 -6.87 16.24 9.65
CA GLN A 192 -7.69 17.44 9.72
C GLN A 192 -6.87 18.65 9.26
N LEU A 193 -7.34 19.31 8.21
CA LEU A 193 -6.72 20.50 7.65
C LEU A 193 -6.98 21.72 8.54
N SER A 194 -6.20 22.79 8.34
CA SER A 194 -6.29 24.03 9.12
C SER A 194 -7.67 24.71 9.09
N ASN A 195 -8.48 24.45 8.06
CA ASN A 195 -9.84 24.95 7.91
C ASN A 195 -10.89 24.08 8.64
N GLY A 196 -10.45 23.05 9.38
CA GLY A 196 -11.32 22.11 10.11
C GLY A 196 -11.82 20.91 9.28
N GLU A 197 -11.56 20.91 7.97
CA GLU A 197 -11.95 19.84 7.05
C GLU A 197 -11.14 18.56 7.30
N LYS A 198 -11.79 17.39 7.27
CA LYS A 198 -11.10 16.11 7.25
C LYS A 198 -10.69 15.79 5.81
N ALA A 199 -9.40 15.71 5.57
CA ALA A 199 -8.86 15.33 4.28
C ALA A 199 -9.25 13.89 3.97
N ASP A 200 -9.90 13.69 2.82
CA ASP A 200 -10.23 12.37 2.29
C ASP A 200 -8.95 11.74 1.70
N LEU A 201 -8.12 11.18 2.56
CA LEU A 201 -6.83 10.54 2.23
C LEU A 201 -6.78 9.15 2.85
N GLN A 202 -6.18 8.19 2.15
CA GLN A 202 -5.86 6.90 2.75
C GLN A 202 -4.50 7.03 3.44
N LEU A 203 -4.49 6.99 4.78
CA LEU A 203 -3.25 7.08 5.55
C LEU A 203 -2.68 5.68 5.81
N SER A 204 -1.36 5.57 5.80
CA SER A 204 -0.66 4.33 6.12
C SER A 204 0.53 4.57 7.02
N LEU A 205 0.82 3.62 7.91
CA LEU A 205 1.98 3.67 8.80
C LEU A 205 2.92 2.52 8.51
N ALA A 206 4.22 2.82 8.45
CA ALA A 206 5.29 1.84 8.38
C ALA A 206 6.19 1.98 9.60
N TYR A 207 6.50 0.87 10.28
CA TYR A 207 7.23 0.85 11.55
C TYR A 207 8.69 0.38 11.42
N ASP A 208 9.25 0.45 10.21
CA ASP A 208 10.61 0.02 9.97
C ASP A 208 11.61 1.03 10.55
N ALA A 209 12.54 0.56 11.39
CA ALA A 209 13.54 1.39 12.05
C ALA A 209 14.54 2.02 11.07
N GLY A 210 14.57 1.60 9.81
CA GLY A 210 15.31 2.21 8.71
C GLY A 210 14.63 3.45 8.13
N LEU A 211 13.34 3.68 8.39
CA LEU A 211 12.59 4.80 7.79
C LEU A 211 12.73 6.10 8.59
N CYS A 212 12.60 6.04 9.91
CA CYS A 212 12.61 7.21 10.79
C CYS A 212 13.65 7.03 11.89
N ARG A 213 14.86 7.55 11.65
CA ARG A 213 16.07 7.18 12.38
C ARG A 213 16.57 8.25 13.34
N SER A 214 16.15 9.51 13.24
CA SER A 214 16.77 10.57 14.07
C SER A 214 16.58 10.28 15.56
N PRO A 215 17.65 9.92 16.29
CA PRO A 215 17.54 9.56 17.70
C PRO A 215 17.20 10.77 18.58
N ALA A 216 17.47 11.99 18.08
CA ALA A 216 17.10 13.24 18.75
C ALA A 216 15.58 13.50 18.74
N GLN A 217 14.87 12.97 17.73
CA GLN A 217 13.45 13.25 17.49
C GLN A 217 12.60 12.00 17.80
N CYS A 218 13.09 10.83 17.44
CA CYS A 218 12.51 9.55 17.81
C CYS A 218 13.04 9.07 19.17
N LYS A 219 12.31 9.42 20.25
CA LYS A 219 12.64 8.97 21.62
C LYS A 219 12.13 7.57 21.94
N GLN A 220 11.54 6.86 20.97
CA GLN A 220 10.92 5.56 21.18
C GLN A 220 11.93 4.44 20.99
N SER A 221 11.97 3.51 21.95
CA SER A 221 12.88 2.36 21.94
C SER A 221 12.66 1.40 20.77
N SER A 222 11.47 1.40 20.17
CA SER A 222 11.08 0.55 19.05
C SER A 222 11.23 1.22 17.67
N GLY A 223 11.74 2.46 17.61
CA GLY A 223 11.68 3.28 16.40
C GLY A 223 10.32 3.94 16.18
N CYS A 224 10.30 4.96 15.31
CA CYS A 224 9.14 5.80 15.08
C CYS A 224 8.47 5.47 13.74
N PRO A 225 7.13 5.56 13.63
CA PRO A 225 6.46 5.23 12.40
C PRO A 225 6.63 6.32 11.34
N ALA A 226 6.80 5.89 10.10
CA ALA A 226 6.68 6.72 8.92
C ALA A 226 5.22 6.74 8.45
N LEU A 227 4.68 7.94 8.28
CA LEU A 227 3.39 8.20 7.68
C LEU A 227 3.53 8.26 6.16
N GLY A 228 2.71 7.46 5.49
CA GLY A 228 2.48 7.51 4.07
C GLY A 228 1.04 7.91 3.76
N ILE A 229 0.83 8.43 2.56
CA ILE A 229 -0.49 8.72 2.00
C ILE A 229 -0.66 7.83 0.77
N GLY A 230 -1.53 6.84 0.87
CA GLY A 230 -2.00 6.03 -0.25
C GLY A 230 -3.05 6.81 -1.04
N ASP A 231 -3.01 6.69 -2.37
CA ASP A 231 -3.83 7.39 -3.38
C ASP A 231 -3.18 8.67 -3.96
N ALA A 232 -2.60 8.51 -5.15
CA ALA A 232 -1.97 9.58 -5.90
C ALA A 232 -2.96 10.65 -6.39
N GLU A 233 -4.19 10.29 -6.73
CA GLU A 233 -5.18 11.27 -7.20
C GLU A 233 -5.59 12.19 -6.05
N ARG A 234 -5.85 11.63 -4.87
CA ARG A 234 -6.20 12.40 -3.67
C ARG A 234 -5.03 13.29 -3.22
N VAL A 235 -3.80 12.77 -3.26
CA VAL A 235 -2.58 13.56 -3.00
C VAL A 235 -2.46 14.72 -3.99
N ASN A 236 -2.65 14.48 -5.29
CA ASN A 236 -2.59 15.53 -6.30
C ASN A 236 -3.66 16.61 -6.10
N ARG A 237 -4.89 16.22 -5.74
CA ARG A 237 -5.95 17.18 -5.40
C ARG A 237 -5.55 18.04 -4.21
N LEU A 238 -5.07 17.43 -3.12
CA LEU A 238 -4.64 18.18 -1.94
C LEU A 238 -3.45 19.09 -2.23
N ALA A 239 -2.45 18.60 -2.96
CA ALA A 239 -1.29 19.38 -3.41
C ALA A 239 -1.71 20.59 -4.26
N GLY A 240 -2.69 20.42 -5.15
CA GLY A 240 -3.27 21.51 -5.93
C GLY A 240 -3.92 22.57 -5.03
N ARG A 241 -4.73 22.16 -4.06
CA ARG A 241 -5.38 23.07 -3.10
C ARG A 241 -4.36 23.83 -2.25
N LEU A 242 -3.31 23.15 -1.77
CA LEU A 242 -2.18 23.76 -1.07
C LEU A 242 -1.46 24.79 -1.95
N SER A 243 -1.18 24.44 -3.21
CA SER A 243 -0.48 25.34 -4.15
C SER A 243 -1.27 26.61 -4.48
N ARG A 244 -2.60 26.54 -4.45
CA ARG A 244 -3.51 27.68 -4.64
C ARG A 244 -3.80 28.46 -3.34
N GLY A 245 -3.28 28.01 -2.20
CA GLY A 245 -3.53 28.65 -0.90
C GLY A 245 -4.95 28.47 -0.36
N GLU A 246 -5.71 27.49 -0.87
CA GLU A 246 -7.07 27.20 -0.41
C GLU A 246 -7.08 26.53 0.97
N VAL A 247 -5.96 25.89 1.33
CA VAL A 247 -5.73 25.22 2.62
C VAL A 247 -4.31 25.53 3.08
N ALA A 248 -4.08 25.63 4.39
CA ALA A 248 -2.74 25.88 4.93
C ALA A 248 -1.90 24.59 4.94
N SER A 249 -0.57 24.73 5.05
CA SER A 249 0.36 23.61 5.08
C SER A 249 0.29 22.80 6.38
N GLN A 250 -0.23 23.36 7.47
CA GLN A 250 -0.35 22.68 8.74
C GLN A 250 -1.64 21.87 8.82
N ALA A 251 -1.54 20.63 9.29
CA ALA A 251 -2.66 19.75 9.54
C ALA A 251 -2.49 18.97 10.85
N LEU A 252 -3.60 18.56 11.44
CA LEU A 252 -3.64 17.71 12.62
C LEU A 252 -3.83 16.26 12.19
N LEU A 253 -2.94 15.37 12.63
CA LEU A 253 -3.19 13.94 12.58
C LEU A 253 -4.09 13.57 13.74
N LEU A 254 -5.21 12.92 13.42
CA LEU A 254 -6.16 12.41 14.41
C LEU A 254 -6.14 10.88 14.40
N ASP A 255 -6.14 10.28 15.58
CA ASP A 255 -6.40 8.86 15.80
C ASP A 255 -7.73 8.70 16.52
N ALA A 256 -8.68 8.01 15.89
CA ALA A 256 -10.06 7.87 16.40
C ALA A 256 -10.70 9.22 16.80
N GLY A 257 -10.38 10.29 16.06
CA GLY A 257 -10.87 11.65 16.29
C GLY A 257 -10.11 12.45 17.36
N LYS A 258 -9.10 11.87 18.01
CA LYS A 258 -8.23 12.56 18.97
C LYS A 258 -6.95 13.04 18.30
N PRO A 259 -6.53 14.29 18.52
CA PRO A 259 -5.35 14.82 17.86
C PRO A 259 -4.08 14.23 18.51
N ILE A 260 -3.17 13.72 17.67
CA ILE A 260 -1.98 12.99 18.11
C ILE A 260 -0.65 13.59 17.61
N ALA A 261 -0.66 14.31 16.49
CA ALA A 261 0.53 14.97 15.96
C ALA A 261 0.17 16.15 15.03
N ASN A 262 1.04 17.16 14.97
CA ASN A 262 1.00 18.20 13.95
C ASN A 262 1.84 17.78 12.74
N ILE A 263 1.31 17.95 11.52
CA ILE A 263 2.00 17.61 10.28
C ILE A 263 2.13 18.85 9.40
N ASP A 264 3.34 19.09 8.89
CA ASP A 264 3.58 20.05 7.82
C ASP A 264 3.47 19.34 6.46
N LEU A 265 2.32 19.49 5.80
CA LEU A 265 2.03 18.92 4.48
C LEU A 265 2.96 19.45 3.40
N SER A 266 3.51 20.66 3.56
CA SER A 266 4.48 21.22 2.61
C SER A 266 5.84 20.55 2.65
N ARG A 267 6.07 19.66 3.63
CA ARG A 267 7.27 18.84 3.76
C ARG A 267 7.00 17.35 3.56
N HIS A 268 5.75 16.94 3.43
CA HIS A 268 5.39 15.54 3.21
C HIS A 268 5.81 15.11 1.80
N GLY A 269 6.63 14.05 1.68
CA GLY A 269 7.28 13.68 0.41
C GLY A 269 6.35 13.56 -0.78
N SER A 270 5.26 12.80 -0.66
CA SER A 270 4.27 12.62 -1.75
C SER A 270 3.59 13.92 -2.17
N ILE A 271 3.31 14.83 -1.21
CA ILE A 271 2.67 16.11 -1.48
C ILE A 271 3.67 17.07 -2.15
N VAL A 272 4.91 17.12 -1.67
CA VAL A 272 5.98 17.91 -2.27
C VAL A 272 6.22 17.50 -3.72
N GLN A 273 6.28 16.19 -3.98
CA GLN A 273 6.43 15.68 -5.34
C GLN A 273 5.25 16.13 -6.23
N ALA A 274 4.02 15.90 -5.79
CA ALA A 274 2.82 16.34 -6.52
C ALA A 274 2.80 17.86 -6.78
N MET A 275 3.17 18.68 -5.79
CA MET A 275 3.26 20.13 -5.95
C MET A 275 4.32 20.55 -6.97
N SER A 276 5.42 19.79 -7.09
CA SER A 276 6.47 20.06 -8.07
C SER A 276 6.03 19.74 -9.50
N GLU A 277 5.17 18.74 -9.67
CA GLU A 277 4.60 18.35 -10.96
C GLU A 277 3.56 19.37 -11.45
N ILE A 278 2.77 19.96 -10.54
CA ILE A 278 1.77 20.99 -10.86
C ILE A 278 2.40 22.30 -11.34
N LYS A 279 3.63 22.60 -10.90
CA LYS A 279 4.35 23.83 -11.28
C LYS A 279 5.07 23.75 -12.63
N ARG A 280 5.12 22.58 -13.26
CA ARG A 280 5.72 22.36 -14.58
C ARG A 280 4.66 22.46 -15.67
#